data_AF-A0A818A9G8-F1
#
_entry.id   AF-A0A818A9G8-F1
#
_cell.length_a   1.000
_cell.length_b   1.000
_cell.length_c   1.000
_cell.angle_alpha   90.00
_cell.angle_beta   90.00
_cell.angle_gamma   90.00
#
_symmetry.space_group_name_H-M   'P 1'
#
loop_
_entity.id
_entity.type
_entity.pdbx_description
1 polymer ?
#
loop_
_entity_poly.entity_id
_entity_poly.type
_entity_poly.pdbx_seq_one_letter_code
_entity_poly.pdbx_strand_id
1 'polypeptide(L)'
;MKFLFRYFTPTITIKMSYSIPYRILPGSSQESVWDYPRPPRVEDTSKHIEVIFNDVVIADTRHAKRVLETSHPPTYYLPPEDVRLKEFFKPVSNGKSSYCEWKGVANYYTIEVNGKKVENAAWTILWWMDY
;
A
#
# COMPACT_ATOMS: atom_id res chain seq x y z
N MET A 1 -16.66 1.67 17.02
CA MET A 1 -18.10 1.97 16.87
C MET A 1 -18.25 3.47 16.65
N LYS A 2 -18.66 3.93 15.45
CA LYS A 2 -18.88 5.36 15.15
C LYS A 2 -20.38 5.64 15.28
N PHE A 3 -20.77 6.53 16.19
CA PHE A 3 -22.14 7.04 16.26
C PHE A 3 -22.20 8.34 15.46
N LEU A 4 -22.96 8.34 14.36
CA LEU A 4 -23.27 9.54 13.59
C LEU A 4 -24.66 10.02 14.00
N PHE A 5 -24.74 11.12 14.75
CA PHE A 5 -26.01 11.77 15.03
C PHE A 5 -26.39 12.60 13.81
N ARG A 6 -27.28 12.07 12.96
CA ARG A 6 -27.94 12.81 11.89
C ARG A 6 -29.37 13.08 12.40
N TYR A 7 -29.85 14.31 12.23
CA TYR A 7 -31.15 14.89 12.65
C TYR A 7 -31.19 15.52 14.05
N PHE A 8 -31.17 16.86 14.04
CA PHE A 8 -31.44 17.72 15.20
C PHE A 8 -32.94 17.67 15.51
N THR A 9 -33.33 16.91 16.54
CA THR A 9 -34.54 17.23 17.29
C THR A 9 -34.19 18.31 18.32
N PRO A 10 -35.15 19.17 18.76
CA PRO A 10 -34.87 20.27 19.68
C PRO A 10 -34.41 19.82 21.09
N THR A 11 -34.29 18.51 21.33
CA THR A 11 -33.98 17.92 22.65
C THR A 11 -32.51 17.51 22.82
N ILE A 12 -31.65 17.64 21.79
CA ILE A 12 -30.23 17.23 21.87
C ILE A 12 -29.31 18.46 21.82
N THR A 13 -28.59 18.70 22.91
CA THR A 13 -27.49 19.69 22.97
C THR A 13 -26.15 18.97 22.89
N ILE A 14 -25.38 19.23 21.84
CA ILE A 14 -24.00 18.75 21.70
C ILE A 14 -23.06 19.83 22.28
N LYS A 15 -22.31 19.50 23.34
CA LYS A 15 -21.19 20.31 23.82
C LYS A 15 -19.89 19.63 23.40
N MET A 16 -19.14 20.25 22.49
CA MET A 16 -17.82 19.78 22.06
C MET A 16 -16.74 20.63 22.71
N SER A 17 -15.84 20.01 23.48
CA SER A 17 -14.51 20.58 23.74
C SER A 17 -13.59 20.15 22.60
N TYR A 18 -13.20 21.07 21.72
CA TYR A 18 -12.26 20.78 20.64
C TYR A 18 -10.87 21.30 21.00
N SER A 19 -9.89 20.41 20.97
CA SER A 19 -8.47 20.78 20.94
C SER A 19 -8.03 20.90 19.49
N ILE A 20 -7.37 21.99 19.13
CA ILE A 20 -6.73 22.12 17.81
C ILE A 20 -5.68 21.00 17.68
N PRO A 21 -5.77 20.12 16.66
CA PRO A 21 -4.77 19.09 16.46
C PRO A 21 -3.43 19.77 16.13
N TYR A 22 -2.41 19.43 16.90
CA TYR A 22 -1.05 19.92 16.66
C TYR A 22 -0.26 18.87 15.86
N ARG A 23 0.50 19.34 14.86
CA ARG A 23 1.40 18.48 14.08
C ARG A 23 2.57 18.04 14.96
N ILE A 24 2.70 16.75 15.17
CA ILE A 24 3.92 16.17 15.75
C ILE A 24 5.01 16.23 14.66
N LEU A 25 6.12 16.91 14.94
CA LEU A 25 7.27 16.92 14.05
C LEU A 25 7.98 15.56 14.11
N PRO A 26 8.45 15.03 12.97
CA PRO A 26 9.23 13.80 12.96
C PRO A 26 10.54 13.97 13.74
N GLY A 27 11.02 12.89 14.39
CA GLY A 27 12.35 12.86 14.97
C GLY A 27 13.46 13.01 13.91
N SER A 28 14.70 13.26 14.35
CA SER A 28 15.83 13.55 13.45
C SER A 28 16.16 12.45 12.41
N SER A 29 15.76 11.21 12.66
CA SER A 29 15.94 10.07 11.74
C SER A 29 14.62 9.56 11.15
N GLN A 30 13.54 10.32 11.27
CA GLN A 30 12.22 9.94 10.78
C GLN A 30 11.82 10.80 9.57
N GLU A 31 11.26 10.15 8.57
CA GLU A 31 10.52 10.82 7.51
C GLU A 31 9.06 10.98 7.95
N SER A 32 8.44 12.11 7.60
CA SER A 32 7.01 12.31 7.82
C SER A 32 6.26 11.99 6.54
N VAL A 33 5.37 10.99 6.60
CA VAL A 33 4.54 10.56 5.47
C VAL A 33 3.62 11.68 4.95
N TRP A 34 3.39 12.71 5.76
CA TRP A 34 2.62 13.89 5.37
C TRP A 34 3.38 14.82 4.43
N ASP A 35 4.70 14.68 4.32
CA ASP A 35 5.55 15.47 3.42
C ASP A 35 5.78 14.79 2.07
N TYR A 36 5.30 13.56 1.88
CA TYR A 36 5.36 12.90 0.57
C TYR A 36 4.42 13.58 -0.43
N PRO A 37 4.81 13.70 -1.72
CA PRO A 37 4.05 14.48 -2.69
C PRO A 37 2.86 13.72 -3.30
N ARG A 38 2.00 14.47 -4.00
CA ARG A 38 1.13 13.99 -5.08
C ARG A 38 1.38 14.82 -6.34
N PRO A 39 1.74 14.23 -7.50
CA PRO A 39 1.89 12.78 -7.77
C PRO A 39 2.95 12.10 -6.89
N PRO A 40 2.85 10.78 -6.66
CA PRO A 40 3.82 10.05 -5.84
C PRO A 40 5.25 10.19 -6.37
N ARG A 41 6.22 10.32 -5.46
CA ARG A 41 7.64 10.28 -5.81
C ARG A 41 8.12 8.84 -5.90
N VAL A 42 8.88 8.52 -6.94
CA VAL A 42 9.47 7.19 -7.15
C VAL A 42 10.99 7.31 -7.05
N GLU A 43 11.60 6.47 -6.22
CA GLU A 43 13.05 6.44 -5.97
C GLU A 43 13.58 5.02 -6.22
N ASP A 44 14.71 4.91 -6.93
CA ASP A 44 15.48 3.66 -6.96
C ASP A 44 16.07 3.34 -5.59
N THR A 45 16.06 2.06 -5.20
CA THR A 45 16.66 1.63 -3.94
C THR A 45 17.45 0.33 -4.09
N SER A 46 18.67 0.33 -3.55
CA SER A 46 19.55 -0.85 -3.47
C SER A 46 19.41 -1.63 -2.16
N LYS A 47 18.46 -1.25 -1.30
CA LYS A 47 18.12 -2.00 -0.09
C LYS A 47 17.74 -3.43 -0.47
N HIS A 48 18.18 -4.39 0.34
CA HIS A 48 17.77 -5.77 0.22
C HIS A 48 16.34 -5.93 0.72
N ILE A 49 15.45 -6.47 -0.11
CA ILE A 49 14.06 -6.71 0.22
C ILE A 49 13.75 -8.16 -0.05
N GLU A 50 13.39 -8.88 1.02
CA GLU A 50 12.86 -10.24 0.95
C GLU A 50 11.37 -10.22 1.32
N VAL A 51 10.56 -10.86 0.48
CA VAL A 51 9.16 -11.14 0.78
C VAL A 51 9.04 -12.62 1.10
N ILE A 52 8.69 -12.92 2.34
CA ILE A 52 8.58 -14.29 2.85
C ILE A 52 7.11 -14.59 3.14
N PHE A 53 6.62 -15.70 2.59
CA PHE A 53 5.30 -16.21 2.92
C PHE A 53 5.36 -17.72 3.13
N ASN A 54 4.79 -18.16 4.25
CA ASN A 54 4.79 -19.57 4.65
C ASN A 54 6.21 -20.18 4.66
N ASP A 55 7.16 -19.44 5.25
CA ASP A 55 8.58 -19.78 5.37
C ASP A 55 9.32 -19.97 4.03
N VAL A 56 8.73 -19.50 2.93
CA VAL A 56 9.35 -19.49 1.60
C VAL A 56 9.58 -18.07 1.14
N VAL A 57 10.80 -17.79 0.68
CA VAL A 57 11.12 -16.54 -0.03
C VAL A 57 10.40 -16.57 -1.39
N ILE A 58 9.41 -15.69 -1.55
CA ILE A 58 8.60 -15.54 -2.76
C ILE A 58 9.06 -14.37 -3.64
N ALA A 59 9.88 -13.47 -3.08
CA ALA A 59 10.63 -12.45 -3.81
C ALA A 59 11.90 -12.06 -3.04
N ASP A 60 12.98 -11.78 -3.76
CA ASP A 60 14.28 -11.34 -3.21
C ASP A 60 14.92 -10.36 -4.20
N THR A 61 15.09 -9.10 -3.81
CA THR A 61 15.61 -8.06 -4.71
C THR A 61 16.52 -7.04 -4.03
N ARG A 62 17.37 -6.42 -4.85
CA ARG A 62 18.11 -5.18 -4.56
C ARG A 62 17.85 -4.09 -5.61
N HIS A 63 16.80 -4.24 -6.39
CA HIS A 63 16.47 -3.39 -7.55
C HIS A 63 15.03 -2.87 -7.47
N ALA A 64 14.50 -2.76 -6.26
CA ALA A 64 13.14 -2.26 -6.03
C ALA A 64 13.07 -0.75 -6.26
N LYS A 65 11.84 -0.26 -6.45
CA LYS A 65 11.57 1.17 -6.35
C LYS A 65 10.66 1.49 -5.19
N ARG A 66 11.09 2.48 -4.42
CA ARG A 66 10.41 3.03 -3.26
C ARG A 66 9.46 4.12 -3.74
N VAL A 67 8.17 3.93 -3.50
CA VAL A 67 7.10 4.84 -3.89
C VAL A 67 6.54 5.53 -2.65
N LEU A 68 6.59 6.86 -2.67
CA LEU A 68 6.24 7.74 -1.57
C LEU A 68 5.00 8.54 -1.94
N GLU A 69 3.90 8.25 -1.24
CA GLU A 69 2.63 8.95 -1.39
C GLU A 69 2.17 9.51 -0.06
N THR A 70 1.65 10.74 -0.09
CA THR A 70 1.13 11.44 1.08
C THR A 70 0.29 10.52 1.97
N SER A 71 0.54 10.63 3.28
CA SER A 71 -0.16 9.94 4.37
C SER A 71 -0.01 8.42 4.45
N HIS A 72 0.85 7.80 3.62
CA HIS A 72 1.08 6.36 3.63
C HIS A 72 2.56 6.02 3.86
N PRO A 73 2.89 4.93 4.58
CA PRO A 73 4.25 4.42 4.61
C PRO A 73 4.78 4.13 3.20
N PRO A 74 6.12 4.18 2.99
CA PRO A 74 6.70 3.82 1.70
C PRO A 74 6.23 2.45 1.21
N THR A 75 5.84 2.37 -0.06
CA THR A 75 5.54 1.11 -0.74
C THR A 75 6.70 0.75 -1.65
N TYR A 76 6.92 -0.54 -1.90
CA TYR A 76 8.01 -1.00 -2.76
C TYR A 76 7.44 -1.79 -3.92
N TYR A 77 7.85 -1.43 -5.13
CA TYR A 77 7.60 -2.19 -6.33
C TYR A 77 8.84 -3.01 -6.64
N LEU A 78 8.65 -4.31 -6.79
CA LEU A 78 9.71 -5.26 -7.07
C LEU A 78 9.68 -5.59 -8.56
N PRO A 79 10.85 -5.73 -9.21
CA PRO A 79 10.89 -6.12 -10.61
C PRO A 79 10.40 -7.58 -10.77
N PRO A 80 9.61 -7.89 -11.82
CA PRO A 80 8.99 -9.21 -11.99
C PRO A 80 9.97 -10.39 -11.98
N GLU A 81 11.19 -10.19 -12.46
CA GLU A 81 12.26 -11.20 -12.53
C GLU A 81 12.77 -11.64 -11.15
N ASP A 82 12.66 -10.77 -10.15
CA ASP A 82 13.07 -11.03 -8.76
C ASP A 82 11.92 -11.62 -7.93
N VAL A 83 10.75 -11.82 -8.54
CA VAL A 83 9.55 -12.37 -7.91
C VAL A 83 9.24 -13.74 -8.51
N ARG A 84 8.97 -14.75 -7.67
CA ARG A 84 8.59 -16.10 -8.09
C ARG A 84 7.13 -16.16 -8.57
N LEU A 85 6.79 -15.31 -9.53
CA LEU A 85 5.42 -15.07 -10.02
C LEU A 85 4.75 -16.34 -10.52
N LYS A 86 5.43 -17.10 -11.39
CA LYS A 86 4.88 -18.32 -12.01
C LYS A 86 4.61 -19.42 -10.99
N GLU A 87 5.35 -19.43 -9.88
CA GLU A 87 5.30 -20.50 -8.89
C GLU A 87 4.21 -20.23 -7.84
N PHE A 88 4.08 -18.98 -7.39
CA PHE A 88 3.29 -18.66 -6.20
C PHE A 88 2.16 -17.66 -6.42
N PHE A 89 2.08 -16.98 -7.56
CA PHE A 89 1.11 -15.92 -7.80
C PHE A 89 0.11 -16.30 -8.89
N LYS A 90 -1.18 -16.20 -8.57
CA LYS A 90 -2.29 -16.47 -9.49
C LYS A 90 -3.16 -15.21 -9.63
N PRO A 91 -3.55 -14.78 -10.84
CA PRO A 91 -4.53 -13.71 -11.00
C PRO A 91 -5.81 -14.01 -10.22
N VAL A 92 -6.42 -13.00 -9.63
CA VAL A 92 -7.68 -13.17 -8.90
C VAL A 92 -8.82 -13.54 -9.86
N SER A 93 -9.61 -14.55 -9.51
CA SER A 93 -10.68 -15.07 -10.37
C SER A 93 -11.88 -14.12 -10.49
N ASN A 94 -12.04 -13.18 -9.54
CA ASN A 94 -13.14 -12.22 -9.50
C ASN A 94 -12.88 -10.94 -10.31
N GLY A 95 -11.73 -10.84 -11.00
CA GLY A 95 -11.38 -9.67 -11.80
C GLY A 95 -11.18 -8.37 -11.00
N LYS A 96 -10.90 -8.48 -9.69
CA LYS A 96 -10.69 -7.29 -8.85
C LYS A 96 -9.56 -6.43 -9.42
N SER A 97 -9.89 -5.17 -9.67
CA SER A 97 -8.97 -4.12 -10.06
C SER A 97 -9.30 -2.84 -9.31
N SER A 98 -8.32 -1.95 -9.19
CA SER A 98 -8.52 -0.60 -8.64
C SER A 98 -7.82 0.41 -9.53
N TYR A 99 -8.41 1.59 -9.68
CA TYR A 99 -7.84 2.67 -10.47
C TYR A 99 -7.36 3.80 -9.56
N CYS A 100 -6.18 4.32 -9.85
CA CYS A 100 -5.65 5.56 -9.30
C CYS A 100 -5.28 6.49 -10.45
N GLU A 101 -5.64 7.77 -10.36
CA GLU A 101 -5.37 8.78 -11.37
C GLU A 101 -3.87 9.00 -11.61
N TRP A 102 -3.02 8.67 -10.63
CA TRP A 102 -1.56 8.83 -10.73
C TRP A 102 -0.83 7.57 -11.15
N LYS A 103 -1.34 6.40 -10.73
CA LYS A 103 -0.64 5.12 -10.94
C LYS A 103 -1.28 4.27 -12.03
N GLY A 104 -2.53 4.54 -12.39
CA GLY A 104 -3.30 3.73 -13.34
C GLY A 104 -4.01 2.56 -12.68
N VAL A 105 -4.21 1.48 -13.44
CA VAL A 105 -5.00 0.32 -13.04
C VAL A 105 -4.11 -0.71 -12.36
N ALA A 106 -4.55 -1.17 -11.19
CA ALA A 106 -3.91 -2.24 -10.44
C ALA A 106 -4.58 -3.60 -10.71
N ASN A 107 -3.79 -4.62 -11.02
CA ASN A 107 -4.23 -6.02 -11.16
C ASN A 107 -3.84 -6.80 -9.91
N TYR A 108 -4.79 -7.50 -9.29
CA TYR A 108 -4.56 -8.21 -8.04
C TYR A 108 -4.19 -9.69 -8.27
N TYR A 109 -3.37 -10.22 -7.36
CA TYR A 109 -2.92 -11.61 -7.34
C TYR A 109 -3.24 -12.25 -6.00
N THR A 110 -3.59 -13.52 -6.08
CA THR A 110 -3.61 -14.47 -4.95
C THR A 110 -2.23 -15.08 -4.82
N ILE A 111 -1.72 -15.17 -3.59
CA ILE A 111 -0.48 -15.89 -3.27
C ILE A 111 -0.85 -17.26 -2.72
N GLU A 112 -0.22 -18.31 -3.23
CA GLU A 112 -0.39 -19.69 -2.76
C GLU A 112 0.96 -20.38 -2.64
N VAL A 113 1.32 -20.82 -1.42
CA VAL A 113 2.60 -21.49 -1.12
C VAL A 113 2.33 -22.67 -0.19
N ASN A 114 2.72 -23.88 -0.61
CA ASN A 114 2.59 -25.12 0.18
C ASN A 114 1.17 -25.30 0.77
N GLY A 115 0.14 -25.04 -0.02
CA GLY A 115 -1.27 -25.18 0.39
C GLY A 115 -1.85 -24.03 1.22
N LYS A 116 -1.03 -23.05 1.64
CA LYS A 116 -1.51 -21.82 2.29
C LYS A 116 -1.80 -20.76 1.25
N LYS A 117 -2.99 -20.15 1.30
CA LYS A 117 -3.48 -19.18 0.31
C LYS A 117 -3.87 -17.85 0.97
N VAL A 118 -3.53 -16.73 0.32
CA VAL A 118 -4.03 -15.38 0.67
C VAL A 118 -4.52 -14.69 -0.61
N GLU A 119 -5.79 -14.31 -0.62
CA GLU A 119 -6.42 -13.63 -1.75
C GLU A 119 -6.13 -12.13 -1.77
N ASN A 120 -5.94 -11.57 -2.96
CA ASN A 120 -5.67 -10.14 -3.16
C ASN A 120 -4.42 -9.63 -2.39
N ALA A 121 -3.44 -10.50 -2.20
CA ALA A 121 -2.28 -10.24 -1.35
C ALA A 121 -1.19 -9.40 -2.04
N ALA A 122 -1.20 -9.36 -3.37
CA ALA A 122 -0.28 -8.55 -4.16
C ALA A 122 -1.03 -7.88 -5.32
N TRP A 123 -0.43 -6.82 -5.86
CA TRP A 123 -0.92 -6.16 -7.06
C TRP A 123 0.24 -5.74 -7.95
N THR A 124 -0.02 -5.68 -9.26
CA THR A 124 0.82 -4.99 -10.23
C THR A 124 0.09 -3.73 -10.70
N ILE A 125 0.83 -2.76 -11.22
CA ILE A 125 0.27 -1.57 -11.83
C ILE A 125 0.66 -1.54 -13.29
N LEU A 126 -0.28 -1.25 -14.20
CA LEU A 126 -0.05 -1.38 -15.64
C LEU A 126 1.14 -0.54 -16.16
N TRP A 127 1.33 0.70 -15.69
CA TRP A 127 2.48 1.54 -16.08
C TRP A 127 3.84 1.04 -15.55
N TRP A 128 3.84 0.05 -14.65
CA TRP A 128 5.05 -0.58 -14.14
C TRP A 128 5.65 -1.59 -15.12
N MET A 129 4.86 -2.14 -16.05
CA MET A 129 5.32 -3.18 -16.97
C MET A 129 6.07 -2.64 -18.19
N ASP A 130 6.15 -1.31 -18.34
CA ASP A 130 6.80 -0.62 -19.46
C ASP A 130 8.17 0.00 -19.10
N TYR A 131 8.68 -0.23 -17.87
CA TYR A 131 9.98 0.23 -17.37
C TYR A 131 10.87 -0.93 -16.94
#